data_AF-A0A7J4TJN2-F1
#
_entry.id   AF-A0A7J4TJN2-F1
#
_cell.length_a   1.000
_cell.length_b   1.000
_cell.length_c   1.000
_cell.angle_alpha   90.00
_cell.angle_beta   90.00
_cell.angle_gamma   90.00
#
_symmetry.space_group_name_H-M   'P 1'
#
loop_
_entity.id
_entity.type
_entity.pdbx_description
1 polymer ?
#
loop_
_entity_poly.entity_id
_entity_poly.type
_entity_poly.pdbx_seq_one_letter_code
_entity_poly.pdbx_strand_id
1 'polypeptide(L)'
;MPVEKTMADAILDTYRNMYHEISDKGVESESFTAMENALRRMEALALETDDIADFTAKLTTENLFIQFSNAYSETMAALLRGEYSGDDGDEILLEKTLEAYENSIKNLEGDPNYEILKAPIEELIELGRSGISYAVFLRTAEEKGLYQLLEGDMIVRDSIMRDRTFAEFMHLPLEVEKQDKLIKIHDKLADDSPFKVADSFQFGLERERLDWEYTPLITGWNITIRLWEKMLMNVYDWLDSFGSFAPHDERWVDLRGQTFTMRNIKRTQECNPGILRAREKVLQDYFQLGWDDIFQHETYINEYQANRIWYSDETLELIKKAYSHCKPYQKPPEGLVNQAETIYTQKRYKRPEAFQYSPEDKGKFISLFGEQKWDELFNR
;
A
#
# COMPACT_ATOMS: atom_id res chain seq x y z
N MET A 1 -6.11 -25.69 37.31
CA MET A 1 -6.20 -24.37 37.99
C MET A 1 -7.15 -23.54 37.18
N PRO A 2 -8.02 -22.70 37.75
CA PRO A 2 -8.90 -21.84 36.94
C PRO A 2 -8.13 -21.12 35.84
N VAL A 3 -8.76 -20.89 34.69
CA VAL A 3 -8.17 -20.11 33.59
C VAL A 3 -7.62 -18.79 34.15
N GLU A 4 -6.43 -18.38 33.69
CA GLU A 4 -5.86 -17.11 34.11
C GLU A 4 -6.85 -15.98 33.87
N LYS A 5 -7.12 -15.22 34.94
CA LYS A 5 -8.14 -14.18 34.96
C LYS A 5 -8.02 -13.20 33.79
N THR A 6 -6.79 -12.81 33.45
CA THR A 6 -6.49 -11.90 32.33
C THR A 6 -6.93 -12.44 30.97
N MET A 7 -6.89 -13.77 30.78
CA MET A 7 -7.32 -14.40 29.53
C MET A 7 -8.84 -14.61 29.49
N ALA A 8 -9.46 -14.92 30.62
CA ALA A 8 -10.91 -14.99 30.72
C ALA A 8 -11.56 -13.61 30.56
N ASP A 9 -10.99 -12.58 31.17
CA ASP A 9 -11.45 -11.19 31.09
C ASP A 9 -11.39 -10.67 29.64
N ALA A 10 -10.34 -11.00 28.88
CA ALA A 10 -10.25 -10.65 27.45
C ALA A 10 -11.42 -11.15 26.59
N ILE A 11 -12.09 -12.23 27.01
CA ILE A 11 -13.26 -12.80 26.32
C ILE A 11 -14.55 -12.28 26.95
N LEU A 12 -14.62 -12.20 28.28
CA LEU A 12 -15.86 -11.92 29.02
C LEU A 12 -16.16 -10.43 29.19
N ASP A 13 -15.16 -9.55 29.12
CA ASP A 13 -15.35 -8.11 29.37
C ASP A 13 -16.30 -7.45 28.37
N THR A 14 -16.28 -7.87 27.10
CA THR A 14 -17.25 -7.40 26.11
C THR A 14 -18.68 -7.72 26.53
N TYR A 15 -18.93 -8.94 27.00
CA TYR A 15 -20.26 -9.38 27.44
C TYR A 15 -20.68 -8.75 28.77
N ARG A 16 -19.74 -8.55 29.70
CA ARG A 16 -19.99 -7.81 30.96
C ARG A 16 -20.38 -6.37 30.69
N ASN A 17 -19.65 -5.68 29.81
CA ASN A 17 -19.94 -4.30 29.44
C ASN A 17 -21.32 -4.18 28.78
N MET A 18 -21.66 -5.09 27.86
CA MET A 18 -22.98 -5.15 27.24
C MET A 18 -24.09 -5.44 28.26
N TYR A 19 -23.85 -6.34 29.22
CA TYR A 19 -24.82 -6.62 30.30
C TYR A 19 -25.03 -5.40 31.21
N HIS A 20 -23.95 -4.73 31.62
CA HIS A 20 -24.01 -3.51 32.43
C HIS A 20 -24.76 -2.39 31.73
N GLU A 21 -24.53 -2.19 30.42
CA GLU A 21 -25.22 -1.17 29.62
C GLU A 21 -26.76 -1.32 29.66
N ILE A 22 -27.26 -2.56 29.69
CA ILE A 22 -28.70 -2.86 29.75
C ILE A 22 -29.20 -2.88 31.19
N SER A 23 -28.40 -3.40 32.13
CA SER A 23 -28.74 -3.44 33.55
C SER A 23 -28.90 -2.04 34.13
N ASP A 24 -28.07 -1.09 33.73
CA ASP A 24 -28.14 0.31 34.18
C ASP A 24 -29.41 1.02 33.68
N LYS A 25 -30.00 0.53 32.59
CA LYS A 25 -31.30 0.99 32.05
C LYS A 25 -32.51 0.38 32.78
N GLY A 26 -32.29 -0.50 33.77
CA GLY A 26 -33.34 -1.02 34.65
C GLY A 26 -34.35 -1.97 33.98
N VAL A 27 -33.95 -2.67 32.92
CA VAL A 27 -34.84 -3.50 32.12
C VAL A 27 -35.01 -4.88 32.74
N GLU A 28 -36.25 -5.27 33.02
CA GLU A 28 -36.60 -6.63 33.45
C GLU A 28 -37.43 -7.32 32.35
N SER A 29 -36.83 -8.28 31.65
CA SER A 29 -37.51 -9.08 30.61
C SER A 29 -36.99 -10.52 30.60
N GLU A 30 -37.77 -11.45 30.01
CA GLU A 30 -37.33 -12.85 29.88
C GLU A 30 -36.00 -12.95 29.10
N SER A 31 -35.82 -12.14 28.06
CA SER A 31 -34.56 -12.06 27.30
C SER A 31 -33.43 -11.43 28.13
N PHE A 32 -33.70 -10.45 29.00
CA PHE A 32 -32.69 -9.91 29.93
C PHE A 32 -32.24 -10.97 30.95
N THR A 33 -33.17 -11.74 31.50
CA THR A 33 -32.85 -12.87 32.40
C THR A 33 -32.08 -13.98 31.67
N ALA A 34 -32.39 -14.25 30.39
CA ALA A 34 -31.64 -15.20 29.57
C ALA A 34 -30.20 -14.72 29.33
N MET A 35 -30.00 -13.41 29.12
CA MET A 35 -28.68 -12.79 28.99
C MET A 35 -27.87 -12.87 30.28
N GLU A 36 -28.48 -12.59 31.45
CA GLU A 36 -27.85 -12.75 32.77
C GLU A 36 -27.40 -14.21 33.01
N ASN A 37 -28.28 -15.17 32.70
CA ASN A 37 -28.00 -16.59 32.89
C ASN A 37 -26.88 -17.09 31.97
N ALA A 38 -26.84 -16.63 30.71
CA ALA A 38 -25.77 -16.96 29.78
C ALA A 38 -24.43 -16.41 30.30
N LEU A 39 -24.37 -15.15 30.73
CA LEU A 39 -23.15 -14.54 31.27
C LEU A 39 -22.66 -15.26 32.53
N ARG A 40 -23.56 -15.56 33.47
CA ARG A 40 -23.22 -16.33 34.68
C ARG A 40 -22.67 -17.71 34.34
N ARG A 41 -23.20 -18.37 33.31
CA ARG A 41 -22.68 -19.67 32.87
C ARG A 41 -21.28 -19.53 32.26
N MET A 42 -21.04 -18.48 31.47
CA MET A 42 -19.70 -18.18 30.94
C MET A 42 -18.70 -17.92 32.07
N GLU A 43 -19.08 -17.17 33.10
CA GLU A 43 -18.23 -16.90 34.27
C GLU A 43 -17.96 -18.16 35.10
N ALA A 44 -18.96 -19.02 35.27
CA ALA A 44 -18.79 -20.31 35.93
C ALA A 44 -17.80 -21.21 35.17
N LEU A 45 -17.88 -21.25 33.83
CA LEU A 45 -16.97 -22.03 33.00
C LEU A 45 -15.51 -21.55 33.10
N ALA A 46 -15.26 -20.25 33.30
CA ALA A 46 -13.91 -19.72 33.50
C ALA A 46 -13.28 -20.23 34.82
N LEU A 47 -14.12 -20.54 35.82
CA LEU A 47 -13.70 -21.11 37.10
C LEU A 47 -13.58 -22.65 37.06
N GLU A 48 -14.39 -23.30 36.23
CA GLU A 48 -14.47 -24.76 36.10
C GLU A 48 -13.40 -25.36 35.17
N THR A 49 -12.86 -24.56 34.23
CA THR A 49 -11.89 -25.02 33.23
C THR A 49 -10.46 -24.63 33.60
N ASP A 50 -9.50 -25.43 33.14
CA ASP A 50 -8.10 -25.31 33.50
C ASP A 50 -7.15 -24.88 32.38
N ASP A 51 -7.67 -24.71 31.16
CA ASP A 51 -6.98 -24.13 30.01
C ASP A 51 -7.96 -23.36 29.12
N ILE A 52 -7.46 -22.31 28.45
CA ILE A 52 -8.23 -21.39 27.61
C ILE A 52 -8.85 -22.09 26.40
N ALA A 53 -8.21 -23.15 25.91
CA ALA A 53 -8.72 -23.94 24.79
C ALA A 53 -10.00 -24.71 25.18
N ASP A 54 -10.02 -25.33 26.37
CA ASP A 54 -11.21 -26.04 26.89
C ASP A 54 -12.32 -25.05 27.27
N PHE A 55 -11.96 -23.91 27.85
CA PHE A 55 -12.88 -22.80 28.11
C PHE A 55 -13.59 -22.34 26.83
N THR A 56 -12.83 -21.99 25.79
CA THR A 56 -13.36 -21.49 24.53
C THR A 56 -14.18 -22.56 23.79
N ALA A 57 -13.74 -23.83 23.85
CA ALA A 57 -14.49 -24.95 23.29
C ALA A 57 -15.84 -25.15 23.99
N LYS A 58 -15.91 -25.03 25.31
CA LYS A 58 -17.17 -25.15 26.07
C LYS A 58 -18.10 -23.97 25.84
N LEU A 59 -17.57 -22.74 25.78
CA LEU A 59 -18.38 -21.55 25.41
C LEU A 59 -19.05 -21.72 24.04
N THR A 60 -18.33 -22.30 23.09
CA THR A 60 -18.83 -22.59 21.73
C THR A 60 -19.81 -23.76 21.73
N THR A 61 -19.49 -24.86 22.43
CA THR A 61 -20.33 -26.07 22.45
C THR A 61 -21.66 -25.84 23.18
N GLU A 62 -21.64 -25.04 24.25
CA GLU A 62 -22.85 -24.63 24.98
C GLU A 62 -23.60 -23.47 24.27
N ASN A 63 -23.10 -22.99 23.11
CA ASN A 63 -23.65 -21.89 22.32
C ASN A 63 -23.86 -20.59 23.12
N LEU A 64 -23.04 -20.35 24.15
CA LEU A 64 -23.29 -19.27 25.11
C LEU A 64 -23.15 -17.89 24.47
N PHE A 65 -22.21 -17.72 23.52
CA PHE A 65 -22.06 -16.46 22.79
C PHE A 65 -23.31 -16.12 21.99
N ILE A 66 -23.84 -17.11 21.26
CA ILE A 66 -25.05 -16.93 20.44
C ILE A 66 -26.26 -16.68 21.34
N GLN A 67 -26.40 -17.40 22.46
CA GLN A 67 -27.49 -17.20 23.42
C GLN A 67 -27.45 -15.80 24.03
N PHE A 68 -26.27 -15.33 24.46
CA PHE A 68 -26.11 -13.98 24.98
C PHE A 68 -26.42 -12.93 23.92
N SER A 69 -25.85 -13.03 22.72
CA SER A 69 -26.04 -12.03 21.65
C SER A 69 -27.49 -11.97 21.16
N ASN A 70 -28.19 -13.11 21.05
CA ASN A 70 -29.61 -13.14 20.69
C ASN A 70 -30.46 -12.50 21.79
N ALA A 71 -30.21 -12.86 23.05
CA ALA A 71 -30.92 -12.31 24.19
C ALA A 71 -30.69 -10.79 24.35
N TYR A 72 -29.45 -10.32 24.13
CA TYR A 72 -29.11 -8.89 24.08
C TYR A 72 -29.85 -8.18 22.96
N SER A 73 -29.84 -8.75 21.74
CA SER A 73 -30.51 -8.17 20.57
C SER A 73 -32.02 -8.10 20.75
N GLU A 74 -32.63 -9.13 21.33
CA GLU A 74 -34.07 -9.14 21.66
C GLU A 74 -34.42 -8.13 22.75
N THR A 75 -33.58 -8.00 23.79
CA THR A 75 -33.75 -7.03 24.86
C THR A 75 -33.64 -5.60 24.33
N MET A 76 -32.66 -5.34 23.46
CA MET A 76 -32.50 -4.07 22.75
C MET A 76 -33.67 -3.78 21.81
N ALA A 77 -34.12 -4.76 21.03
CA ALA A 77 -35.27 -4.60 20.15
C ALA A 77 -36.60 -4.42 20.93
N ALA A 78 -36.67 -4.87 22.18
CA ALA A 78 -37.81 -4.64 23.07
C ALA A 78 -37.75 -3.25 23.72
N LEU A 79 -36.57 -2.82 24.20
CA LEU A 79 -36.28 -1.45 24.65
C LEU A 79 -36.65 -0.42 23.57
N LEU A 80 -36.15 -0.63 22.35
CA LEU A 80 -36.41 0.23 21.20
C LEU A 80 -37.86 0.10 20.69
N ARG A 81 -38.59 -0.97 21.00
CA ARG A 81 -40.04 -1.02 20.72
C ARG A 81 -40.85 -0.21 21.72
N GLY A 82 -40.40 -0.04 22.96
CA GLY A 82 -41.08 0.75 23.97
C GLY A 82 -40.87 2.27 23.83
N GLU A 83 -39.67 2.70 23.41
CA GLU A 83 -39.33 4.12 23.25
C GLU A 83 -39.87 4.77 21.96
N TYR A 84 -40.10 3.99 20.90
CA TYR A 84 -40.37 4.52 19.55
C TYR A 84 -41.74 4.14 18.95
N SER A 85 -42.65 3.59 19.76
CA SER A 85 -43.99 3.12 19.31
C SER A 85 -45.17 4.04 19.66
N GLY A 86 -44.91 5.21 20.25
CA GLY A 86 -45.91 6.27 20.47
C GLY A 86 -46.04 7.23 19.28
N ASP A 87 -46.99 8.17 19.34
CA ASP A 87 -47.23 9.20 18.30
C ASP A 87 -45.97 10.07 18.01
N ASP A 88 -45.01 10.13 18.92
CA ASP A 88 -43.76 10.91 18.82
C ASP A 88 -42.53 10.08 18.39
N GLY A 89 -42.70 8.79 18.04
CA GLY A 89 -41.58 7.87 17.76
C GLY A 89 -40.66 8.31 16.60
N ASP A 90 -41.23 8.90 15.55
CA ASP A 90 -40.47 9.42 14.40
C ASP A 90 -39.65 10.68 14.78
N GLU A 91 -40.14 11.51 15.70
CA GLU A 91 -39.42 12.70 16.17
C GLU A 91 -38.20 12.28 17.01
N ILE A 92 -38.36 11.28 17.88
CA ILE A 92 -37.26 10.73 18.68
C ILE A 92 -36.21 10.05 17.79
N LEU A 93 -36.61 9.31 16.75
CA LEU A 93 -35.66 8.71 15.79
C LEU A 93 -34.85 9.77 15.04
N LEU A 94 -35.50 10.84 14.58
CA LEU A 94 -34.83 11.93 13.91
C LEU A 94 -33.86 12.66 14.85
N GLU A 95 -34.29 12.97 16.07
CA GLU A 95 -33.44 13.59 17.11
C GLU A 95 -32.18 12.74 17.37
N LYS A 96 -32.34 11.43 17.60
CA LYS A 96 -31.20 10.52 17.84
C LYS A 96 -30.28 10.40 16.64
N THR A 97 -30.84 10.40 15.43
CA THR A 97 -30.06 10.37 14.18
C THR A 97 -29.23 11.65 14.03
N LEU A 98 -29.80 12.82 14.33
CA LEU A 98 -29.11 14.10 14.30
C LEU A 98 -28.00 14.18 15.38
N GLU A 99 -28.28 13.73 16.60
CA GLU A 99 -27.27 13.62 17.67
C GLU A 99 -26.07 12.75 17.22
N ALA A 100 -26.33 11.64 16.51
CA ALA A 100 -25.28 10.78 15.99
C ALA A 100 -24.41 11.49 14.94
N TYR A 101 -25.01 12.25 14.01
CA TYR A 101 -24.27 13.04 13.02
C TYR A 101 -23.45 14.17 13.65
N GLU A 102 -24.02 14.89 14.62
CA GLU A 102 -23.30 15.94 15.35
C GLU A 102 -22.09 15.38 16.11
N ASN A 103 -22.25 14.20 16.73
CA ASN A 103 -21.15 13.50 17.37
C ASN A 103 -20.13 12.97 16.36
N SER A 104 -20.57 12.54 15.17
CA SER A 104 -19.67 12.12 14.10
C SER A 104 -18.77 13.27 13.65
N ILE A 105 -19.28 14.49 13.48
CA ILE A 105 -18.45 15.67 13.17
C ILE A 105 -17.39 15.89 14.25
N LYS A 106 -17.76 15.83 15.53
CA LYS A 106 -16.79 15.98 16.64
C LYS A 106 -15.72 14.89 16.62
N ASN A 107 -16.10 13.66 16.30
CA ASN A 107 -15.17 12.54 16.21
C ASN A 107 -14.22 12.64 15.02
N LEU A 108 -14.58 13.42 13.98
CA LEU A 108 -13.71 13.70 12.84
C LEU A 108 -12.70 14.83 13.13
N GLU A 109 -12.78 15.52 14.27
CA GLU A 109 -11.82 16.57 14.63
C GLU A 109 -10.39 16.02 14.64
N GLY A 110 -9.53 16.61 13.80
CA GLY A 110 -8.14 16.18 13.63
C GLY A 110 -7.92 15.14 12.53
N ASP A 111 -8.98 14.66 11.86
CA ASP A 111 -8.85 13.88 10.63
C ASP A 111 -8.30 14.76 9.49
N PRO A 112 -7.30 14.32 8.72
CA PRO A 112 -6.78 15.07 7.57
C PRO A 112 -7.82 15.43 6.50
N ASN A 113 -8.91 14.66 6.42
CA ASN A 113 -10.01 14.84 5.48
C ASN A 113 -11.26 15.46 6.14
N TYR A 114 -11.13 16.02 7.35
CA TYR A 114 -12.23 16.58 8.15
C TYR A 114 -13.18 17.46 7.32
N GLU A 115 -12.66 18.45 6.58
CA GLU A 115 -13.49 19.38 5.80
C GLU A 115 -14.30 18.68 4.69
N ILE A 116 -13.73 17.65 4.06
CA ILE A 116 -14.38 16.89 2.99
C ILE A 116 -15.48 15.99 3.55
N LEU A 117 -15.21 15.32 4.69
CA LEU A 117 -16.16 14.41 5.34
C LEU A 117 -17.28 15.14 6.07
N LYS A 118 -16.99 16.33 6.60
CA LYS A 118 -17.96 17.14 7.35
C LYS A 118 -19.09 17.66 6.48
N ALA A 119 -18.79 18.10 5.26
CA ALA A 119 -19.77 18.75 4.37
C ALA A 119 -21.07 17.94 4.15
N PRO A 120 -21.04 16.65 3.76
CA PRO A 120 -22.27 15.86 3.60
C PRO A 120 -23.00 15.61 4.93
N ILE A 121 -22.27 15.54 6.06
CA ILE A 121 -22.87 15.38 7.40
C ILE A 121 -23.61 16.66 7.80
N GLU A 122 -23.05 17.83 7.52
CA GLU A 122 -23.72 19.12 7.77
C GLU A 122 -24.99 19.26 6.95
N GLU A 123 -24.98 18.84 5.67
CA GLU A 123 -26.19 18.86 4.85
C GLU A 123 -27.28 17.91 5.39
N LEU A 124 -26.91 16.73 5.91
CA LEU A 124 -27.84 15.83 6.60
C LEU A 124 -28.42 16.46 7.86
N ILE A 125 -27.59 17.16 8.67
CA ILE A 125 -28.05 17.85 9.88
C ILE A 125 -29.03 18.98 9.51
N GLU A 126 -28.70 19.80 8.51
CA GLU A 126 -29.58 20.87 8.03
C GLU A 126 -30.91 20.33 7.50
N LEU A 127 -30.85 19.23 6.75
CA LEU A 127 -32.03 18.56 6.21
C LEU A 127 -32.94 18.06 7.35
N GLY A 128 -32.40 17.38 8.36
CA GLY A 128 -33.20 16.92 9.49
C GLY A 128 -33.75 18.06 10.35
N ARG A 129 -33.05 19.19 10.46
CA ARG A 129 -33.51 20.39 11.17
C ARG A 129 -34.55 21.23 10.39
N SER A 130 -34.85 20.87 9.15
CA SER A 130 -35.82 21.61 8.32
C SER A 130 -37.30 21.42 8.71
N GLY A 131 -37.58 20.57 9.69
CA GLY A 131 -38.94 20.29 10.18
C GLY A 131 -39.68 19.21 9.38
N ILE A 132 -38.94 18.34 8.68
CA ILE A 132 -39.49 17.19 7.96
C ILE A 132 -39.60 15.96 8.88
N SER A 133 -40.56 15.06 8.60
CA SER A 133 -40.67 13.77 9.29
C SER A 133 -39.47 12.87 9.00
N TYR A 134 -39.15 11.93 9.89
CA TYR A 134 -38.05 10.98 9.73
C TYR A 134 -38.08 10.21 8.40
N ALA A 135 -39.25 9.72 7.97
CA ALA A 135 -39.37 9.03 6.68
C ALA A 135 -39.05 9.93 5.46
N VAL A 136 -39.43 11.21 5.52
CA VAL A 136 -39.10 12.20 4.48
C VAL A 136 -37.63 12.58 4.54
N PHE A 137 -37.04 12.65 5.73
CA PHE A 137 -35.60 12.83 5.92
C PHE A 137 -34.81 11.72 5.22
N LEU A 138 -35.08 10.45 5.55
CA LEU A 138 -34.39 9.30 4.95
C LEU A 138 -34.53 9.27 3.43
N ARG A 139 -35.75 9.48 2.92
CA ARG A 139 -36.00 9.52 1.47
C ARG A 139 -35.24 10.65 0.79
N THR A 140 -35.25 11.85 1.38
CA THR A 140 -34.61 13.02 0.76
C THR A 140 -33.08 12.92 0.83
N ALA A 141 -32.54 12.34 1.90
CA ALA A 141 -31.12 12.04 2.03
C ALA A 141 -30.64 11.07 0.95
N GLU A 142 -31.43 10.01 0.70
CA GLU A 142 -31.19 9.04 -0.38
C GLU A 142 -31.33 9.69 -1.77
N GLU A 143 -32.41 10.44 -2.03
CA GLU A 143 -32.66 11.12 -3.31
C GLU A 143 -31.56 12.14 -3.67
N LYS A 144 -30.92 12.73 -2.65
CA LYS A 144 -29.78 13.64 -2.82
C LYS A 144 -28.43 12.95 -2.90
N GLY A 145 -28.34 11.64 -2.63
CA GLY A 145 -27.08 10.89 -2.64
C GLY A 145 -26.19 11.14 -1.42
N LEU A 146 -26.73 11.68 -0.33
CA LEU A 146 -25.91 12.08 0.83
C LEU A 146 -25.29 10.88 1.55
N TYR A 147 -26.00 9.75 1.59
CA TYR A 147 -25.46 8.52 2.19
C TYR A 147 -24.34 7.91 1.34
N GLN A 148 -24.46 7.98 0.01
CA GLN A 148 -23.42 7.53 -0.91
C GLN A 148 -22.15 8.38 -0.80
N LEU A 149 -22.28 9.70 -0.60
CA LEU A 149 -21.13 10.57 -0.33
C LEU A 149 -20.41 10.20 0.98
N LEU A 150 -21.16 9.78 2.00
CA LEU A 150 -20.60 9.31 3.27
C LEU A 150 -19.85 7.97 3.16
N GLU A 151 -20.03 7.21 2.07
CA GLU A 151 -19.20 6.02 1.79
C GLU A 151 -17.76 6.39 1.38
N GLY A 152 -17.45 7.69 1.20
CA GLY A 152 -16.09 8.20 1.07
C GLY A 152 -15.60 8.35 -0.37
N ASP A 153 -16.49 8.45 -1.35
CA ASP A 153 -16.14 8.57 -2.78
C ASP A 153 -15.16 9.71 -3.10
N MET A 154 -15.36 10.88 -2.46
CA MET A 154 -14.48 12.03 -2.62
C MET A 154 -13.05 11.73 -2.15
N ILE A 155 -12.92 10.98 -1.05
CA ILE A 155 -11.62 10.54 -0.52
C ILE A 155 -10.98 9.53 -1.45
N VAL A 156 -11.78 8.63 -2.03
CA VAL A 156 -11.28 7.62 -2.98
C VAL A 156 -10.65 8.31 -4.19
N ARG A 157 -11.33 9.28 -4.78
CA ARG A 157 -10.80 10.04 -5.92
C ARG A 157 -9.50 10.77 -5.59
N ASP A 158 -9.46 11.50 -4.48
CA ASP A 158 -8.27 12.23 -4.04
C ASP A 158 -7.10 11.29 -3.70
N SER A 159 -7.39 10.12 -3.13
CA SER A 159 -6.38 9.09 -2.89
C SER A 159 -5.73 8.63 -4.19
N ILE A 160 -6.51 8.39 -5.24
CA ILE A 160 -5.99 7.96 -6.55
C ILE A 160 -5.11 9.05 -7.17
N MET A 161 -5.50 10.32 -7.04
CA MET A 161 -4.69 11.46 -7.50
C MET A 161 -3.36 11.56 -6.75
N ARG A 162 -3.36 11.29 -5.44
CA ARG A 162 -2.14 11.22 -4.62
C ARG A 162 -1.25 10.06 -5.05
N ASP A 163 -1.83 8.88 -5.27
CA ASP A 163 -1.11 7.70 -5.74
C ASP A 163 -0.48 7.93 -7.11
N ARG A 164 -1.19 8.61 -8.02
CA ARG A 164 -0.66 9.05 -9.33
C ARG A 164 0.56 9.95 -9.17
N THR A 165 0.45 10.97 -8.31
CA THR A 165 1.55 11.91 -8.05
C THR A 165 2.74 11.21 -7.41
N PHE A 166 2.49 10.23 -6.53
CA PHE A 166 3.53 9.39 -5.94
C PHE A 166 4.22 8.51 -7.00
N ALA A 167 3.46 7.92 -7.91
CA ALA A 167 4.02 7.14 -9.02
C ALA A 167 4.90 8.01 -9.95
N GLU A 168 4.52 9.27 -10.20
CA GLU A 168 5.35 10.23 -10.93
C GLU A 168 6.64 10.56 -10.18
N PHE A 169 6.55 10.82 -8.88
CA PHE A 169 7.73 11.05 -8.02
C PHE A 169 8.67 9.84 -8.02
N MET A 170 8.12 8.62 -8.03
CA MET A 170 8.89 7.38 -8.05
C MET A 170 9.34 6.96 -9.45
N HIS A 171 9.04 7.74 -10.51
CA HIS A 171 9.36 7.41 -11.91
C HIS A 171 8.84 6.02 -12.31
N LEU A 172 7.56 5.76 -12.04
CA LEU A 172 6.85 4.50 -12.32
C LEU A 172 5.80 4.71 -13.43
N PRO A 173 6.19 4.75 -14.72
CA PRO A 173 5.31 5.20 -15.80
C PRO A 173 4.06 4.34 -15.99
N LEU A 174 4.18 3.01 -15.83
CA LEU A 174 3.03 2.10 -15.92
C LEU A 174 2.04 2.28 -14.76
N GLU A 175 2.52 2.65 -13.57
CA GLU A 175 1.64 3.00 -12.46
C GLU A 175 0.94 4.33 -12.73
N VAL A 176 1.64 5.34 -13.28
CA VAL A 176 1.01 6.60 -13.71
C VAL A 176 -0.11 6.34 -14.72
N GLU A 177 0.15 5.54 -15.75
CA GLU A 177 -0.86 5.19 -16.77
C GLU A 177 -2.07 4.46 -16.16
N LYS A 178 -1.81 3.52 -15.25
CA LYS A 178 -2.86 2.80 -14.51
C LYS A 178 -3.71 3.74 -13.67
N GLN A 179 -3.09 4.66 -12.91
CA GLN A 179 -3.84 5.64 -12.10
C GLN A 179 -4.63 6.60 -13.00
N ASP A 180 -4.08 7.04 -14.14
CA ASP A 180 -4.80 7.86 -15.12
C ASP A 180 -6.04 7.16 -15.68
N LYS A 181 -5.95 5.85 -15.96
CA LYS A 181 -7.11 5.05 -16.36
C LYS A 181 -8.12 4.93 -15.20
N LEU A 182 -7.64 4.73 -13.98
CA LEU A 182 -8.50 4.56 -12.82
C LEU A 182 -9.30 5.83 -12.51
N ILE A 183 -8.68 7.01 -12.60
CA ILE A 183 -9.36 8.31 -12.46
C ILE A 183 -10.47 8.46 -13.51
N LYS A 184 -10.19 8.14 -14.78
CA LYS A 184 -11.20 8.23 -15.85
C LYS A 184 -12.38 7.28 -15.63
N ILE A 185 -12.13 6.09 -15.10
CA ILE A 185 -13.17 5.13 -14.75
C ILE A 185 -14.01 5.67 -13.60
N HIS A 186 -13.36 6.15 -12.54
CA HIS A 186 -14.03 6.76 -11.39
C HIS A 186 -14.93 7.92 -11.83
N ASP A 187 -14.37 8.90 -12.54
CA ASP A 187 -15.09 10.08 -13.03
C ASP A 187 -16.30 9.68 -13.88
N LYS A 188 -16.13 8.67 -14.75
CA LYS A 188 -17.23 8.17 -15.59
C LYS A 188 -18.34 7.51 -14.77
N LEU A 189 -17.99 6.66 -13.79
CA LEU A 189 -18.97 5.99 -12.95
C LEU A 189 -19.75 6.99 -12.10
N ALA A 190 -19.06 8.01 -11.57
CA ALA A 190 -19.70 9.12 -10.89
C ALA A 190 -20.63 9.89 -11.84
N ASP A 191 -20.20 10.17 -13.07
CA ASP A 191 -21.03 10.90 -14.05
C ASP A 191 -22.29 10.14 -14.48
N ASP A 192 -22.17 8.82 -14.68
CA ASP A 192 -23.27 7.93 -15.06
C ASP A 192 -24.24 7.66 -13.89
N SER A 193 -23.80 7.89 -12.65
CA SER A 193 -24.59 7.70 -11.43
C SER A 193 -25.60 8.83 -11.22
N PRO A 194 -26.86 8.52 -10.84
CA PRO A 194 -27.87 9.53 -10.48
C PRO A 194 -27.41 10.49 -9.36
N PHE A 195 -26.55 10.00 -8.47
CA PHE A 195 -26.09 10.70 -7.28
C PHE A 195 -24.73 11.37 -7.42
N LYS A 196 -24.12 11.31 -8.61
CA LYS A 196 -22.77 11.85 -8.86
C LYS A 196 -21.67 11.26 -7.98
N VAL A 197 -21.86 10.00 -7.60
CA VAL A 197 -20.95 9.18 -6.80
C VAL A 197 -20.70 7.87 -7.54
N ALA A 198 -19.45 7.43 -7.63
CA ALA A 198 -19.12 6.16 -8.25
C ALA A 198 -19.64 5.00 -7.40
N ASP A 199 -20.30 4.02 -8.02
CA ASP A 199 -20.71 2.79 -7.33
C ASP A 199 -19.46 2.04 -6.84
N SER A 200 -19.37 1.83 -5.52
CA SER A 200 -18.17 1.30 -4.87
C SER A 200 -17.86 -0.13 -5.30
N PHE A 201 -18.88 -0.96 -5.52
CA PHE A 201 -18.72 -2.33 -5.97
C PHE A 201 -18.23 -2.40 -7.43
N GLN A 202 -18.90 -1.69 -8.33
CA GLN A 202 -18.50 -1.62 -9.74
C GLN A 202 -17.11 -1.02 -9.89
N PHE A 203 -16.80 0.05 -9.16
CA PHE A 203 -15.47 0.64 -9.13
C PHE A 203 -14.42 -0.34 -8.61
N GLY A 204 -14.73 -1.11 -7.56
CA GLY A 204 -13.89 -2.18 -7.06
C GLY A 204 -13.58 -3.26 -8.10
N LEU A 205 -14.56 -3.67 -8.90
CA LEU A 205 -14.35 -4.64 -9.99
C LEU A 205 -13.45 -4.09 -11.09
N GLU A 206 -13.61 -2.82 -11.48
CA GLU A 206 -12.76 -2.19 -12.49
C GLU A 206 -11.31 -2.03 -12.01
N ARG A 207 -11.10 -1.77 -10.71
CA ARG A 207 -9.77 -1.78 -10.09
C ARG A 207 -9.07 -3.12 -10.23
N GLU A 208 -9.73 -4.21 -9.84
CA GLU A 208 -9.20 -5.57 -9.96
C GLU A 208 -8.84 -5.91 -11.41
N ARG A 209 -9.69 -5.49 -12.35
CA ARG A 209 -9.43 -5.68 -13.77
C ARG A 209 -8.17 -4.94 -14.24
N LEU A 210 -7.99 -3.68 -13.82
CA LEU A 210 -6.78 -2.93 -14.11
C LEU A 210 -5.55 -3.58 -13.46
N ASP A 211 -5.67 -4.11 -12.24
CA ASP A 211 -4.57 -4.84 -11.59
C ASP A 211 -4.15 -6.06 -12.40
N TRP A 212 -5.11 -6.83 -12.93
CA TRP A 212 -4.81 -7.97 -13.81
C TRP A 212 -4.15 -7.56 -15.13
N GLU A 213 -4.51 -6.41 -15.68
CA GLU A 213 -3.89 -5.86 -16.91
C GLU A 213 -2.45 -5.40 -16.66
N TYR A 214 -2.21 -4.63 -15.60
CA TYR A 214 -0.94 -3.93 -15.39
C TYR A 214 0.10 -4.72 -14.61
N THR A 215 -0.29 -5.63 -13.70
CA THR A 215 0.65 -6.45 -12.92
C THR A 215 1.69 -7.17 -13.80
N PRO A 216 1.32 -7.87 -14.90
CA PRO A 216 2.31 -8.51 -15.76
C PRO A 216 3.19 -7.50 -16.50
N LEU A 217 2.65 -6.34 -16.91
CA LEU A 217 3.41 -5.29 -17.60
C LEU A 217 4.49 -4.69 -16.68
N ILE A 218 4.12 -4.33 -15.45
CA ILE A 218 5.03 -3.80 -14.43
C ILE A 218 6.10 -4.85 -14.09
N THR A 219 5.71 -6.12 -14.00
CA THR A 219 6.66 -7.22 -13.77
C THR A 219 7.65 -7.32 -14.93
N GLY A 220 7.18 -7.26 -16.18
CA GLY A 220 8.02 -7.25 -17.38
C GLY A 220 8.99 -6.08 -17.41
N TRP A 221 8.51 -4.87 -17.07
CA TRP A 221 9.31 -3.66 -16.95
C TRP A 221 10.47 -3.83 -15.97
N ASN A 222 10.16 -4.29 -14.75
CA ASN A 222 11.15 -4.48 -13.68
C ASN A 222 12.17 -5.57 -14.00
N ILE A 223 11.75 -6.67 -14.62
CA ILE A 223 12.67 -7.75 -15.03
C ILE A 223 13.61 -7.24 -16.14
N THR A 224 13.09 -6.46 -17.09
CA THR A 224 13.88 -5.86 -18.16
C THR A 224 14.99 -4.98 -17.58
N ILE A 225 14.66 -4.10 -16.62
CA ILE A 225 15.64 -3.27 -15.89
C ILE A 225 16.74 -4.13 -15.27
N ARG A 226 16.35 -5.11 -14.45
CA ARG A 226 17.30 -5.99 -13.76
C ARG A 226 18.22 -6.72 -14.75
N LEU A 227 17.69 -7.13 -15.89
CA LEU A 227 18.46 -7.89 -16.87
C LEU A 227 19.52 -7.01 -17.55
N TRP A 228 19.13 -5.87 -18.11
CA TRP A 228 20.11 -5.01 -18.78
C TRP A 228 21.11 -4.41 -17.79
N GLU A 229 20.70 -4.07 -16.56
CA GLU A 229 21.61 -3.55 -15.53
C GLU A 229 22.72 -4.56 -15.24
N LYS A 230 22.35 -5.84 -15.09
CA LYS A 230 23.30 -6.93 -14.86
C LYS A 230 24.19 -7.21 -16.07
N MET A 231 23.72 -6.95 -17.28
CA MET A 231 24.53 -7.05 -18.50
C MET A 231 25.56 -5.92 -18.59
N LEU A 232 25.17 -4.67 -18.31
CA LEU A 232 26.10 -3.53 -18.23
C LEU A 232 27.19 -3.81 -17.18
N MET A 233 26.78 -4.26 -15.99
CA MET A 233 27.68 -4.63 -14.90
C MET A 233 28.65 -5.75 -15.31
N ASN A 234 28.21 -6.76 -16.07
CA ASN A 234 29.11 -7.81 -16.53
C ASN A 234 30.23 -7.29 -17.42
N VAL A 235 29.91 -6.42 -18.37
CA VAL A 235 30.90 -5.84 -19.29
C VAL A 235 31.83 -4.90 -18.54
N TYR A 236 31.27 -4.05 -17.67
CA TYR A 236 32.01 -3.12 -16.82
C TYR A 236 33.02 -3.84 -15.93
N ASP A 237 32.56 -4.79 -15.10
CA ASP A 237 33.43 -5.54 -14.19
C ASP A 237 34.42 -6.42 -14.97
N TRP A 238 34.03 -6.96 -16.11
CA TRP A 238 34.96 -7.72 -16.95
C TRP A 238 36.11 -6.83 -17.42
N LEU A 239 35.83 -5.64 -17.98
CA LEU A 239 36.86 -4.71 -18.43
C LEU A 239 37.76 -4.27 -17.27
N ASP A 240 37.16 -3.79 -16.18
CA ASP A 240 37.88 -3.24 -15.03
C ASP A 240 38.74 -4.30 -14.33
N SER A 241 38.35 -5.58 -14.38
CA SER A 241 39.15 -6.66 -13.80
C SER A 241 40.53 -6.85 -14.45
N PHE A 242 40.79 -6.22 -15.61
CA PHE A 242 42.12 -6.18 -16.24
C PHE A 242 42.93 -4.95 -15.85
N GLY A 243 42.34 -3.96 -15.18
CA GLY A 243 43.03 -2.76 -14.71
C GLY A 243 43.96 -3.05 -13.54
N SER A 244 45.04 -2.26 -13.44
CA SER A 244 46.01 -2.33 -12.35
C SER A 244 45.42 -2.02 -10.97
N PHE A 245 44.27 -1.33 -10.92
CA PHE A 245 43.55 -1.03 -9.68
C PHE A 245 42.73 -2.22 -9.15
N ALA A 246 42.39 -3.22 -9.97
CA ALA A 246 41.51 -4.32 -9.59
C ALA A 246 41.93 -5.08 -8.32
N PRO A 247 43.23 -5.32 -8.04
CA PRO A 247 43.67 -5.95 -6.78
C PRO A 247 43.36 -5.15 -5.51
N HIS A 248 42.97 -3.88 -5.63
CA HIS A 248 42.69 -2.97 -4.52
C HIS A 248 41.24 -2.47 -4.51
N ASP A 249 40.43 -2.87 -5.48
CA ASP A 249 39.05 -2.46 -5.63
C ASP A 249 38.10 -3.37 -4.82
N GLU A 250 37.15 -2.76 -4.12
CA GLU A 250 36.22 -3.43 -3.21
C GLU A 250 35.39 -4.53 -3.87
N ARG A 251 35.21 -4.48 -5.19
CA ARG A 251 34.50 -5.51 -5.96
C ARG A 251 35.19 -6.87 -5.92
N TRP A 252 36.52 -6.89 -5.75
CA TRP A 252 37.30 -8.14 -5.78
C TRP A 252 38.10 -8.42 -4.52
N VAL A 253 38.45 -7.38 -3.74
CA VAL A 253 39.24 -7.52 -2.51
C VAL A 253 38.58 -8.50 -1.55
N ASP A 254 39.36 -9.48 -1.10
CA ASP A 254 38.91 -10.52 -0.18
C ASP A 254 39.67 -10.41 1.15
N LEU A 255 38.93 -10.43 2.27
CA LEU A 255 39.51 -10.34 3.62
C LEU A 255 40.47 -11.48 3.96
N ARG A 256 40.41 -12.61 3.22
CA ARG A 256 41.33 -13.75 3.38
C ARG A 256 42.69 -13.52 2.71
N GLY A 257 42.86 -12.43 1.96
CA GLY A 257 44.14 -11.98 1.40
C GLY A 257 44.29 -12.16 -0.12
N GLN A 258 45.46 -11.75 -0.61
CA GLN A 258 45.74 -11.53 -2.04
C GLN A 258 45.42 -12.71 -2.96
N THR A 259 45.69 -13.95 -2.52
CA THR A 259 45.41 -15.15 -3.33
C THR A 259 43.92 -15.29 -3.66
N PHE A 260 43.04 -14.94 -2.72
CA PHE A 260 41.59 -14.99 -2.93
C PHE A 260 41.11 -13.81 -3.78
N THR A 261 41.66 -12.61 -3.58
CA THR A 261 41.42 -11.45 -4.46
C THR A 261 41.74 -11.79 -5.92
N MET A 262 42.92 -12.35 -6.19
CA MET A 262 43.31 -12.73 -7.56
C MET A 262 42.42 -13.82 -8.16
N ARG A 263 41.87 -14.71 -7.32
CA ARG A 263 40.88 -15.71 -7.76
C ARG A 263 39.55 -15.05 -8.15
N ASN A 264 39.10 -14.04 -7.41
CA ASN A 264 37.87 -13.29 -7.72
C ASN A 264 38.01 -12.51 -9.03
N ILE A 265 39.16 -11.85 -9.22
CA ILE A 265 39.51 -11.18 -10.47
C ILE A 265 39.48 -12.18 -11.63
N LYS A 266 40.20 -13.29 -11.51
CA LYS A 266 40.23 -14.32 -12.56
C LYS A 266 38.84 -14.90 -12.85
N ARG A 267 38.02 -15.12 -11.82
CA ARG A 267 36.63 -15.57 -12.01
C ARG A 267 35.84 -14.57 -12.86
N THR A 268 36.00 -13.27 -12.60
CA THR A 268 35.33 -12.22 -13.38
C THR A 268 35.80 -12.23 -14.83
N GLN A 269 37.12 -12.27 -15.06
CA GLN A 269 37.74 -12.32 -16.39
C GLN A 269 37.25 -13.51 -17.23
N GLU A 270 37.16 -14.70 -16.63
CA GLU A 270 36.84 -15.95 -17.33
C GLU A 270 35.33 -16.22 -17.42
N CYS A 271 34.53 -15.82 -16.42
CA CYS A 271 33.11 -16.17 -16.34
C CYS A 271 32.17 -15.10 -16.89
N ASN A 272 32.46 -13.80 -16.70
CA ASN A 272 31.53 -12.74 -17.12
C ASN A 272 31.16 -12.80 -18.61
N PRO A 273 32.08 -13.08 -19.55
CA PRO A 273 31.70 -13.21 -20.96
C PRO A 273 30.71 -14.33 -21.25
N GLY A 274 30.80 -15.45 -20.52
CA GLY A 274 29.84 -16.55 -20.64
C GLY A 274 28.48 -16.21 -20.02
N ILE A 275 28.49 -15.53 -18.87
CA ILE A 275 27.28 -15.04 -18.20
C ILE A 275 26.56 -14.02 -19.08
N LEU A 276 27.30 -13.10 -19.71
CA LEU A 276 26.77 -12.10 -20.62
C LEU A 276 26.02 -12.76 -21.78
N ARG A 277 26.64 -13.75 -22.45
CA ARG A 277 25.99 -14.50 -23.55
C ARG A 277 24.70 -15.19 -23.13
N ALA A 278 24.66 -15.78 -21.94
CA ALA A 278 23.44 -16.40 -21.43
C ALA A 278 22.34 -15.34 -21.20
N ARG A 279 22.69 -14.16 -20.69
CA ARG A 279 21.76 -13.06 -20.45
C ARG A 279 21.25 -12.41 -21.74
N GLU A 280 22.11 -12.24 -22.74
CA GLU A 280 21.71 -11.80 -24.08
C GLU A 280 20.65 -12.72 -24.68
N LYS A 281 20.84 -14.04 -24.54
CA LYS A 281 19.87 -15.00 -25.00
C LYS A 281 18.53 -14.85 -24.29
N VAL A 282 18.52 -14.66 -22.97
CA VAL A 282 17.28 -14.39 -22.21
C VAL A 282 16.63 -13.08 -22.67
N LEU A 283 17.43 -12.02 -22.86
CA LEU A 283 16.95 -10.71 -23.30
C LEU A 283 16.25 -10.82 -24.67
N GLN A 284 16.89 -11.52 -25.61
CA GLN A 284 16.34 -11.73 -26.94
C GLN A 284 15.12 -12.66 -26.94
N ASP A 285 15.19 -13.79 -26.23
CA ASP A 285 14.14 -14.83 -26.27
C ASP A 285 12.84 -14.34 -25.61
N TYR A 286 12.93 -13.55 -24.52
CA TYR A 286 11.77 -13.14 -23.73
C TYR A 286 11.31 -11.71 -24.01
N PHE A 287 12.24 -10.80 -24.32
CA PHE A 287 11.94 -9.37 -24.48
C PHE A 287 12.15 -8.87 -25.91
N GLN A 288 12.70 -9.71 -26.80
CA GLN A 288 12.97 -9.36 -28.20
C GLN A 288 13.91 -8.15 -28.34
N LEU A 289 14.79 -7.94 -27.35
CA LEU A 289 15.76 -6.86 -27.33
C LEU A 289 17.18 -7.42 -27.53
N GLY A 290 17.95 -6.73 -28.37
CA GLY A 290 19.40 -6.87 -28.47
C GLY A 290 20.15 -5.88 -27.56
N TRP A 291 21.49 -5.99 -27.57
CA TRP A 291 22.35 -5.11 -26.77
C TRP A 291 22.17 -3.63 -27.09
N ASP A 292 22.15 -3.26 -28.37
CA ASP A 292 22.03 -1.86 -28.78
C ASP A 292 20.64 -1.29 -28.48
N ASP A 293 19.60 -2.14 -28.49
CA ASP A 293 18.22 -1.74 -28.20
C ASP A 293 18.06 -1.29 -26.74
N ILE A 294 18.87 -1.81 -25.81
CA ILE A 294 18.84 -1.44 -24.38
C ILE A 294 18.87 0.09 -24.23
N PHE A 295 19.78 0.77 -24.94
CA PHE A 295 20.02 2.21 -24.75
C PHE A 295 18.94 3.11 -25.35
N GLN A 296 18.02 2.54 -26.14
CA GLN A 296 16.87 3.22 -26.71
C GLN A 296 15.54 2.72 -26.10
N HIS A 297 15.61 1.67 -25.28
CA HIS A 297 14.43 1.10 -24.65
C HIS A 297 13.88 2.03 -23.57
N GLU A 298 12.55 2.11 -23.48
CA GLU A 298 11.83 2.98 -22.54
C GLU A 298 12.27 2.78 -21.09
N THR A 299 12.55 1.55 -20.67
CA THR A 299 13.03 1.24 -19.32
C THR A 299 14.38 1.90 -19.04
N TYR A 300 15.32 1.87 -19.99
CA TYR A 300 16.62 2.51 -19.82
C TYR A 300 16.51 4.04 -19.81
N ILE A 301 15.71 4.61 -20.72
CA ILE A 301 15.50 6.06 -20.81
C ILE A 301 14.89 6.58 -19.51
N ASN A 302 13.87 5.91 -18.97
CA ASN A 302 13.24 6.24 -17.69
C ASN A 302 14.26 6.21 -16.54
N GLU A 303 15.04 5.12 -16.40
CA GLU A 303 16.05 5.02 -15.33
C GLU A 303 17.16 6.07 -15.48
N TYR A 304 17.54 6.41 -16.72
CA TYR A 304 18.54 7.43 -16.99
C TYR A 304 18.04 8.83 -16.60
N GLN A 305 16.80 9.18 -16.95
CA GLN A 305 16.16 10.46 -16.59
C GLN A 305 15.89 10.56 -15.09
N ALA A 306 15.53 9.46 -14.44
CA ALA A 306 15.33 9.35 -12.99
C ALA A 306 16.65 9.34 -12.18
N ASN A 307 17.80 9.56 -12.83
CA ASN A 307 19.14 9.47 -12.23
C ASN A 307 19.45 8.13 -11.54
N ARG A 308 18.77 7.03 -11.92
CA ARG A 308 18.97 5.70 -11.32
C ARG A 308 20.07 4.87 -11.99
N ILE A 309 20.70 5.42 -13.03
CA ILE A 309 21.91 4.86 -13.64
C ILE A 309 23.15 5.35 -12.89
N TRP A 310 23.89 4.42 -12.31
CA TRP A 310 25.13 4.73 -11.57
C TRP A 310 26.26 5.26 -12.48
N TYR A 311 26.43 4.65 -13.64
CA TYR A 311 27.57 4.87 -14.53
C TYR A 311 27.52 6.23 -15.21
N SER A 312 28.66 6.94 -15.23
CA SER A 312 28.83 8.17 -16.03
C SER A 312 28.68 7.91 -17.53
N ASP A 313 28.35 8.94 -18.31
CA ASP A 313 28.23 8.82 -19.76
C ASP A 313 29.51 8.29 -20.42
N GLU A 314 30.68 8.73 -19.95
CA GLU A 314 31.97 8.24 -20.44
C GLU A 314 32.16 6.74 -20.13
N THR A 315 31.70 6.30 -18.95
CA THR A 315 31.75 4.88 -18.56
C THR A 315 30.78 4.05 -19.39
N LEU A 316 29.57 4.56 -19.64
CA LEU A 316 28.59 3.91 -20.51
C LEU A 316 29.12 3.75 -21.94
N GLU A 317 29.75 4.79 -22.49
CA GLU A 317 30.39 4.71 -23.81
C GLU A 317 31.56 3.72 -23.84
N LEU A 318 32.34 3.63 -22.76
CA LEU A 318 33.40 2.64 -22.63
C LEU A 318 32.83 1.20 -22.56
N ILE A 319 31.75 0.99 -21.81
CA ILE A 319 31.03 -0.29 -21.73
C ILE A 319 30.54 -0.71 -23.12
N LYS A 320 29.90 0.21 -23.89
CA LYS A 320 29.45 -0.05 -25.26
C LYS A 320 30.60 -0.47 -26.19
N LYS A 321 31.76 0.19 -26.09
CA LYS A 321 32.95 -0.17 -26.88
C LYS A 321 33.51 -1.54 -26.48
N ALA A 322 33.57 -1.83 -25.18
CA ALA A 322 34.12 -3.08 -24.64
C ALA A 322 33.23 -4.30 -24.91
N TYR A 323 31.92 -4.10 -25.02
CA TYR A 323 30.92 -5.14 -25.25
C TYR A 323 31.33 -6.15 -26.34
N SER A 324 31.71 -5.66 -27.52
CA SER A 324 32.06 -6.51 -28.67
C SER A 324 33.29 -7.42 -28.43
N HIS A 325 34.10 -7.10 -27.42
CA HIS A 325 35.29 -7.84 -27.00
C HIS A 325 35.03 -8.76 -25.80
N CYS A 326 33.92 -8.57 -25.07
CA CYS A 326 33.55 -9.37 -23.90
C CYS A 326 33.04 -10.76 -24.34
N LYS A 327 33.96 -11.60 -24.84
CA LYS A 327 33.69 -12.94 -25.36
C LYS A 327 34.50 -14.00 -24.61
N PRO A 328 33.98 -15.23 -24.45
CA PRO A 328 34.72 -16.31 -23.80
C PRO A 328 36.13 -16.47 -24.40
N TYR A 329 37.13 -16.63 -23.53
CA TYR A 329 38.55 -16.77 -23.89
C TYR A 329 39.20 -15.57 -24.58
N GLN A 330 38.55 -14.40 -24.59
CA GLN A 330 39.12 -13.15 -25.11
C GLN A 330 39.55 -12.21 -23.97
N LYS A 331 40.44 -11.28 -24.31
CA LYS A 331 40.89 -10.19 -23.45
C LYS A 331 40.50 -8.85 -24.08
N PRO A 332 40.26 -7.80 -23.26
CA PRO A 332 40.00 -6.48 -23.80
C PRO A 332 41.25 -5.93 -24.51
N PRO A 333 41.08 -5.09 -25.54
CA PRO A 333 42.18 -4.29 -26.08
C PRO A 333 42.83 -3.42 -25.01
N GLU A 334 44.16 -3.31 -25.04
CA GLU A 334 44.94 -2.51 -24.08
C GLU A 334 44.48 -1.04 -24.03
N GLY A 335 44.12 -0.46 -25.17
CA GLY A 335 43.59 0.90 -25.23
C GLY A 335 42.29 1.11 -24.45
N LEU A 336 41.43 0.08 -24.33
CA LEU A 336 40.22 0.15 -23.50
C LEU A 336 40.54 0.00 -22.01
N VAL A 337 41.52 -0.83 -21.66
CA VAL A 337 41.99 -0.97 -20.27
C VAL A 337 42.59 0.35 -19.78
N ASN A 338 43.46 0.98 -20.56
CA ASN A 338 44.06 2.28 -20.21
C ASN A 338 43.01 3.39 -20.04
N GLN A 339 41.94 3.36 -20.84
CA GLN A 339 40.79 4.25 -20.67
C GLN A 339 40.06 3.99 -19.35
N ALA A 340 39.77 2.72 -19.03
CA ALA A 340 39.14 2.33 -17.78
C ALA A 340 39.97 2.80 -16.56
N GLU A 341 41.29 2.59 -16.60
CA GLU A 341 42.21 3.05 -15.56
C GLU A 341 42.16 4.57 -15.37
N THR A 342 42.16 5.33 -16.47
CA THR A 342 42.09 6.80 -16.41
C THR A 342 40.79 7.27 -15.75
N ILE A 343 39.65 6.70 -16.15
CA ILE A 343 38.33 7.01 -15.57
C ILE A 343 38.32 6.66 -14.08
N TYR A 344 38.83 5.49 -13.71
CA TYR A 344 38.91 5.02 -12.33
C TYR A 344 39.76 5.93 -11.45
N THR A 345 41.01 6.21 -11.84
CA THR A 345 41.94 7.05 -11.08
C THR A 345 41.40 8.47 -10.87
N GLN A 346 40.70 9.01 -11.88
CA GLN A 346 40.09 10.34 -11.80
C GLN A 346 38.71 10.34 -11.12
N LYS A 347 38.22 9.17 -10.68
CA LYS A 347 36.91 8.98 -10.05
C LYS A 347 35.74 9.48 -10.90
N ARG A 348 35.86 9.39 -12.23
CA ARG A 348 34.85 9.83 -13.21
C ARG A 348 33.88 8.73 -13.62
N TYR A 349 33.87 7.59 -12.92
CA TYR A 349 33.07 6.42 -13.29
C TYR A 349 31.58 6.53 -12.93
N LYS A 350 31.23 7.45 -12.03
CA LYS A 350 29.86 7.65 -11.52
C LYS A 350 29.27 8.97 -12.05
N ARG A 351 27.97 9.02 -12.36
CA ARG A 351 27.26 10.29 -12.56
C ARG A 351 27.21 11.10 -11.26
N PRO A 352 27.54 12.41 -11.27
CA PRO A 352 27.44 13.26 -10.08
C PRO A 352 26.07 13.20 -9.39
N GLU A 353 25.03 13.14 -10.20
CA GLU A 353 23.61 13.14 -9.82
C GLU A 353 23.03 11.75 -9.59
N ALA A 354 23.81 10.66 -9.73
CA ALA A 354 23.27 9.31 -9.55
C ALA A 354 22.63 9.12 -8.17
N PHE A 355 21.39 8.63 -8.20
CA PHE A 355 20.48 8.42 -7.07
C PHE A 355 20.07 9.70 -6.32
N GLN A 356 20.22 10.86 -6.96
CA GLN A 356 19.72 12.13 -6.44
C GLN A 356 18.39 12.50 -7.10
N TYR A 357 17.46 12.98 -6.28
CA TYR A 357 16.18 13.51 -6.73
C TYR A 357 16.35 14.85 -7.45
N SER A 358 15.58 15.05 -8.52
CA SER A 358 15.54 16.31 -9.24
C SER A 358 14.76 17.38 -8.43
N PRO A 359 14.88 18.67 -8.78
CA PRO A 359 14.02 19.72 -8.23
C PRO A 359 12.52 19.47 -8.45
N GLU A 360 12.17 18.82 -9.56
CA GLU A 360 10.78 18.43 -9.86
C GLU A 360 10.29 17.34 -8.90
N ASP A 361 11.12 16.32 -8.64
CA ASP A 361 10.81 15.26 -7.68
C ASP A 361 10.64 15.81 -6.26
N LYS A 362 11.48 16.77 -5.86
CA LYS A 362 11.32 17.51 -4.60
C LYS A 362 9.95 18.20 -4.54
N GLY A 363 9.55 18.89 -5.61
CA GLY A 363 8.24 19.54 -5.70
C GLY A 363 7.08 18.57 -5.50
N LYS A 364 7.11 17.42 -6.20
CA LYS A 364 6.10 16.36 -6.06
C LYS A 364 6.06 15.80 -4.65
N PHE A 365 7.20 15.47 -4.05
CA PHE A 365 7.26 14.97 -2.67
C PHE A 365 6.67 15.99 -1.67
N ILE A 366 7.04 17.26 -1.78
CA ILE A 366 6.53 18.32 -0.90
C ILE A 366 5.01 18.46 -1.03
N SER A 367 4.45 18.35 -2.24
CA SER A 367 2.99 18.39 -2.42
C SER A 367 2.27 17.22 -1.74
N LEU A 368 2.91 16.05 -1.62
CA LEU A 368 2.32 14.85 -1.05
C LEU A 368 2.47 14.76 0.47
N PHE A 369 3.59 15.25 1.00
CA PHE A 369 4.04 14.96 2.36
C PHE A 369 4.49 16.19 3.15
N GLY A 370 4.59 17.36 2.51
CA GLY A 370 5.06 18.61 3.10
C GLY A 370 6.58 18.76 3.11
N GLU A 371 7.03 20.01 3.21
CA GLU A 371 8.45 20.40 3.22
C GLU A 371 9.18 19.87 4.47
N GLN A 372 8.52 19.89 5.63
CA GLN A 372 9.11 19.38 6.87
C GLN A 372 9.57 17.92 6.74
N LYS A 373 8.77 17.08 6.06
CA LYS A 373 9.08 15.65 5.88
C LYS A 373 10.20 15.44 4.86
N TRP A 374 10.31 16.33 3.87
CA TRP A 374 11.44 16.32 2.94
C TRP A 374 12.74 16.59 3.69
N ASP A 375 12.76 17.64 4.51
CA ASP A 375 13.94 18.03 5.26
C ASP A 375 14.38 16.94 6.25
N GLU A 376 13.42 16.27 6.90
CA GLU A 376 13.70 15.15 7.81
C GLU A 376 14.42 13.99 7.12
N LEU A 377 13.97 13.63 5.91
CA LEU A 377 14.43 12.44 5.20
C LEU A 377 15.68 12.69 4.34
N PHE A 378 15.85 13.90 3.80
CA PHE A 378 16.81 14.15 2.72
C PHE A 378 17.84 15.26 2.99
N ASN A 379 17.69 16.12 4.01
CA ASN A 379 18.69 17.16 4.35
C ASN A 379 19.72 16.71 5.41
N ARG A 380 20.22 15.46 5.34
CA ARG A 380 21.28 14.98 6.25
C ARG A 380 22.68 15.11 5.67
#